data_AF-A0A665SYK2-F1
#
_entry.id   AF-A0A665SYK2-F1
#
_cell.length_a   1.000
_cell.length_b   1.000
_cell.length_c   1.000
_cell.angle_alpha   90.00
_cell.angle_beta   90.00
_cell.angle_gamma   90.00
#
_symmetry.space_group_name_H-M   'P 1'
#
loop_
_entity.id
_entity.type
_entity.pdbx_description
1 polymer ?
#
loop_
_entity_poly.entity_id
_entity_poly.type
_entity_poly.pdbx_seq_one_letter_code
_entity_poly.pdbx_strand_id
1 'polypeptide(L)'
;MAADHTEPEVPEDAVGRRVSCGGERATVRYVGPVPPTAGVWVGVEWDDPDRGKHDGSHEGVQYFTCRHPKGGSFVRPGKVTFGVDYLTAVRQVYEIEVEKVLSEEISGTLLMCWEHVAAITRQLDSLEGLQLSHNRLCLTSDPAALCQAFCSLKVLVLNSCDLTWPQILECAPMWPQLEDLCVEENNISELQRPDGVLQSVKSLSLSRNAVVQDSVLSLSGLPRLEQLNLSNVGLSVIHFDDAAPGSQTSMFPSLKKLNLDDNSISEWSVVDELAKLPSLVQFSCRGNRLVSSDGNPKTANQILIAKLGQFFLFHNSL
;
A
#
# COMPACT_ATOMS: atom_id res chain seq x y z
N MET A 1 36.32 -18.42 38.27
CA MET A 1 36.21 -17.51 37.12
C MET A 1 34.77 -17.06 37.07
N ALA A 2 34.52 -15.78 37.32
CA ALA A 2 33.18 -15.21 37.35
C ALA A 2 32.60 -15.22 35.93
N ALA A 3 31.36 -15.69 35.79
CA ALA A 3 30.59 -15.54 34.58
C ALA A 3 30.32 -14.06 34.36
N ASP A 4 30.66 -13.57 33.17
CA ASP A 4 30.35 -12.22 32.71
C ASP A 4 28.84 -12.12 32.51
N HIS A 5 28.15 -11.61 33.54
CA HIS A 5 26.73 -11.29 33.48
C HIS A 5 26.58 -9.91 32.85
N THR A 6 26.63 -9.84 31.52
CA THR A 6 26.19 -8.66 30.79
C THR A 6 24.68 -8.50 31.05
N GLU A 7 24.31 -7.50 31.85
CA GLU A 7 22.90 -7.14 32.02
C GLU A 7 22.32 -6.80 30.64
N PRO A 8 21.10 -7.26 30.31
CA PRO A 8 20.50 -6.98 29.01
C PRO A 8 20.32 -5.47 28.84
N GLU A 9 21.10 -4.88 27.93
CA GLU A 9 21.06 -3.44 27.64
C GLU A 9 19.71 -3.06 27.04
N VAL A 10 19.07 -2.08 27.66
CA VAL A 10 17.88 -1.42 27.10
C VAL A 10 18.38 -0.41 26.06
N PRO A 11 17.86 -0.40 24.82
CA PRO A 11 18.25 0.57 23.80
C PRO A 11 18.11 2.02 24.30
N GLU A 12 19.03 2.90 23.90
CA GLU A 12 18.96 4.33 24.28
C GLU A 12 17.67 5.02 23.79
N ASP A 13 17.11 4.53 22.68
CA ASP A 13 15.87 5.00 22.07
C ASP A 13 14.61 4.24 22.55
N ALA A 14 14.71 3.50 23.66
CA ALA A 14 13.64 2.60 24.10
C ALA A 14 12.29 3.27 24.37
N VAL A 15 12.26 4.53 24.84
CA VAL A 15 11.01 5.23 25.16
C VAL A 15 10.22 5.50 23.88
N GLY A 16 8.96 5.07 23.86
CA GLY A 16 8.06 5.15 22.71
C GLY A 16 8.06 3.88 21.84
N ARG A 17 9.04 2.97 22.00
CA ARG A 17 9.08 1.72 21.25
C ARG A 17 8.02 0.72 21.72
N ARG A 18 7.58 -0.11 20.76
CA ARG A 18 6.69 -1.25 20.98
C ARG A 18 7.49 -2.45 21.44
N VAL A 19 7.00 -3.16 22.44
CA VAL A 19 7.69 -4.30 23.06
C VAL A 19 6.73 -5.44 23.33
N SER A 20 7.27 -6.66 23.40
CA SER A 20 6.55 -7.83 23.91
C SER A 20 7.12 -8.26 25.26
N CYS A 21 6.23 -8.55 26.20
CA CYS A 21 6.58 -8.99 27.54
C CYS A 21 5.77 -10.25 27.88
N GLY A 22 6.36 -11.42 27.66
CA GLY A 22 5.68 -12.70 27.89
C GLY A 22 4.47 -12.92 26.98
N GLY A 23 4.58 -12.55 25.69
CA GLY A 23 3.53 -12.70 24.68
C GLY A 23 2.59 -11.50 24.55
N GLU A 24 2.50 -10.65 25.56
CA GLU A 24 1.63 -9.47 25.56
C GLU A 24 2.34 -8.24 25.00
N ARG A 25 1.58 -7.34 24.35
CA ARG A 25 2.10 -6.14 23.69
C ARG A 25 1.97 -4.90 24.57
N ALA A 26 3.01 -4.06 24.55
CA ALA A 26 3.05 -2.82 25.30
C ALA A 26 3.87 -1.74 24.59
N THR A 27 3.76 -0.50 25.07
CA THR A 27 4.61 0.63 24.68
C THR A 27 5.49 1.04 25.86
N VAL A 28 6.78 1.22 25.63
CA VAL A 28 7.69 1.74 26.66
C VAL A 28 7.40 3.22 26.90
N ARG A 29 7.19 3.59 28.15
CA ARG A 29 6.90 4.96 28.59
C ARG A 29 8.00 5.54 29.49
N TYR A 30 8.81 4.69 30.09
CA TYR A 30 9.89 5.11 30.99
C TYR A 30 11.01 4.08 30.98
N VAL A 31 12.25 4.54 31.08
CA VAL A 31 13.42 3.69 31.34
C VAL A 31 14.26 4.39 32.40
N GLY A 32 14.50 3.72 33.53
CA GLY A 32 15.30 4.31 34.60
C GLY A 32 15.07 3.66 35.97
N PRO A 33 15.69 4.21 37.02
CA PRO A 33 15.56 3.72 38.39
C PRO A 33 14.19 4.03 39.00
N VAL A 34 13.66 3.12 39.82
CA VAL A 34 12.38 3.29 40.54
C VAL A 34 12.60 3.02 42.03
N PRO A 35 13.06 4.01 42.82
CA PRO A 35 13.27 3.84 44.25
C PRO A 35 12.00 3.38 45.00
N PRO A 36 12.12 2.60 46.09
CA PRO A 36 13.37 2.13 46.72
C PRO A 36 13.98 0.90 46.05
N THR A 37 13.41 0.45 44.92
CA THR A 37 13.89 -0.76 44.25
C THR A 37 15.21 -0.50 43.52
N ALA A 38 16.12 -1.47 43.56
CA ALA A 38 17.43 -1.36 42.92
C ALA A 38 17.37 -1.69 41.42
N GLY A 39 18.27 -1.08 40.65
CA GLY A 39 18.48 -1.34 39.22
C GLY A 39 17.51 -0.60 38.30
N VAL A 40 17.71 -0.79 37.00
CA VAL A 40 16.88 -0.18 35.94
C VAL A 40 15.56 -0.92 35.81
N TRP A 41 14.50 -0.14 35.55
CA TRP A 41 13.17 -0.60 35.21
C TRP A 41 12.72 0.00 33.90
N VAL A 42 11.90 -0.77 33.18
CA VAL A 42 11.17 -0.31 32.00
C VAL A 42 9.72 -0.14 32.42
N GLY A 43 9.25 1.10 32.44
CA GLY A 43 7.84 1.42 32.59
C GLY A 43 7.14 1.22 31.25
N VAL A 44 6.14 0.35 31.21
CA VAL A 44 5.36 0.02 30.01
C VAL A 44 3.90 0.34 30.22
N GLU A 45 3.23 0.78 29.16
CA GLU A 45 1.78 0.86 29.05
C GLU A 45 1.29 -0.26 28.14
N TRP A 46 0.45 -1.13 28.66
CA TRP A 46 -0.11 -2.27 27.94
C TRP A 46 -1.18 -1.83 26.94
N ASP A 47 -1.31 -2.59 25.85
CA ASP A 47 -2.46 -2.43 24.95
C ASP A 47 -3.75 -2.87 25.61
N ASP A 48 -3.70 -3.98 26.35
CA ASP A 48 -4.78 -4.45 27.20
C ASP A 48 -4.67 -3.81 28.59
N PRO A 49 -5.56 -2.87 28.95
CA PRO A 49 -5.49 -2.17 30.22
C PRO A 49 -5.70 -3.07 31.44
N ASP A 50 -6.29 -4.26 31.29
CA ASP A 50 -6.51 -5.21 32.40
C ASP A 50 -5.23 -5.94 32.81
N ARG A 51 -4.19 -5.90 31.95
CA ARG A 51 -2.89 -6.53 32.23
C ARG A 51 -2.01 -5.71 33.17
N GLY A 52 -2.21 -4.39 33.19
CA GLY A 52 -1.39 -3.52 34.01
C GLY A 52 -1.83 -3.49 35.48
N LYS A 53 -1.10 -2.69 36.27
CA LYS A 53 -1.23 -2.65 37.73
C LYS A 53 -1.47 -1.25 38.27
N HIS A 54 -1.03 -0.23 37.55
CA HIS A 54 -1.01 1.15 38.00
C HIS A 54 -1.12 2.12 36.83
N ASP A 55 -1.16 3.41 37.11
CA ASP A 55 -1.25 4.51 36.12
C ASP A 55 0.13 5.04 35.66
N GLY A 56 1.20 4.46 36.19
CA GLY A 56 2.60 4.86 35.94
C GLY A 56 3.26 5.53 37.14
N SER A 57 2.59 5.49 38.30
CA SER A 57 3.16 5.86 39.60
C SER A 57 3.68 4.65 40.39
N HIS A 58 4.65 4.90 41.28
CA HIS A 58 5.12 3.96 42.32
C HIS A 58 5.46 4.75 43.60
N GLU A 59 4.96 4.29 44.76
CA GLU A 59 5.20 4.92 46.07
C GLU A 59 4.98 6.45 46.09
N GLY A 60 3.92 6.91 45.40
CA GLY A 60 3.55 8.33 45.32
C GLY A 60 4.35 9.18 44.33
N VAL A 61 5.31 8.60 43.60
CA VAL A 61 6.07 9.27 42.53
C VAL A 61 5.50 8.89 41.17
N GLN A 62 5.22 9.89 40.32
CA GLN A 62 4.77 9.67 38.94
C GLN A 62 5.98 9.59 37.99
N TYR A 63 6.14 8.47 37.28
CA TYR A 63 7.23 8.28 36.31
C TYR A 63 6.77 8.46 34.87
N PHE A 64 5.54 8.03 34.57
CA PHE A 64 4.89 8.18 33.27
C PHE A 64 3.38 8.17 33.45
N THR A 65 2.61 8.58 32.44
CA THR A 65 1.15 8.55 32.48
C THR A 65 0.60 7.48 31.54
N CYS A 66 -0.49 6.83 31.95
CA CYS A 66 -1.23 5.86 31.14
C CYS A 66 -2.59 6.42 30.74
N ARG A 67 -3.13 5.95 29.61
CA ARG A 67 -4.50 6.20 29.14
C ARG A 67 -5.54 5.58 30.07
N HIS A 68 -5.19 4.48 30.73
CA HIS A 68 -6.04 3.79 31.69
C HIS A 68 -5.40 3.80 33.09
N PRO A 69 -6.16 3.98 34.19
CA PRO A 69 -5.62 4.05 35.56
C PRO A 69 -4.88 2.79 36.02
N LYS A 70 -5.06 1.67 35.32
CA LYS A 70 -4.35 0.41 35.57
C LYS A 70 -3.53 -0.06 34.38
N GLY A 71 -3.36 0.75 33.33
CA GLY A 71 -2.71 0.29 32.09
C GLY A 71 -1.19 0.14 32.17
N GLY A 72 -0.55 0.59 33.24
CA GLY A 72 0.90 0.65 33.41
C GLY A 72 1.50 -0.50 34.20
N SER A 73 2.76 -0.84 33.94
CA SER A 73 3.58 -1.74 34.76
C SER A 73 5.05 -1.37 34.71
N PHE A 74 5.79 -1.60 35.80
CA PHE A 74 7.24 -1.64 35.78
C PHE A 74 7.71 -3.08 35.59
N VAL A 75 8.54 -3.31 34.56
CA VAL A 75 9.12 -4.61 34.22
C VAL A 75 10.64 -4.54 34.16
N ARG A 76 11.30 -5.66 34.41
CA ARG A 76 12.76 -5.75 34.31
C ARG A 76 13.20 -5.79 32.84
N PRO A 77 14.33 -5.17 32.46
CA PRO A 77 14.85 -5.19 31.09
C PRO A 77 14.84 -6.58 30.45
N GLY A 78 15.33 -7.61 31.15
CA GLY A 78 15.36 -8.98 30.63
C GLY A 78 14.00 -9.64 30.41
N LYS A 79 12.89 -9.02 30.80
CA LYS A 79 11.53 -9.48 30.50
C LYS A 79 10.91 -8.75 29.31
N VAL A 80 11.60 -7.76 28.76
CA VAL A 80 11.15 -6.92 27.65
C VAL A 80 11.86 -7.38 26.39
N THR A 81 11.08 -7.77 25.39
CA THR A 81 11.61 -8.09 24.06
C THR A 81 11.29 -6.92 23.13
N PHE A 82 12.32 -6.28 22.60
CA PHE A 82 12.20 -5.18 21.64
C PHE A 82 11.92 -5.66 20.20
N GLY A 83 11.69 -6.96 20.04
CA GLY A 83 11.76 -7.66 18.76
C GLY A 83 13.19 -7.81 18.28
N VAL A 84 13.37 -8.55 17.21
CA VAL A 84 14.55 -8.45 16.35
C VAL A 84 14.10 -7.80 15.05
N ASP A 85 15.00 -7.15 14.33
CA ASP A 85 14.65 -6.68 12.99
C ASP A 85 14.24 -7.87 12.11
N TYR A 86 13.38 -7.59 11.12
CA TYR A 86 12.75 -8.62 10.29
C TYR A 86 13.77 -9.59 9.68
N LEU A 87 14.93 -9.09 9.23
CA LEU A 87 15.97 -9.92 8.64
C LEU A 87 16.57 -10.88 9.68
N THR A 88 16.81 -10.40 10.90
CA THR A 88 17.28 -11.24 12.00
C THR A 88 16.23 -12.29 12.39
N ALA A 89 14.93 -11.94 12.43
CA ALA A 89 13.85 -12.89 12.71
C ALA A 89 13.77 -14.00 11.65
N VAL A 90 13.82 -13.61 10.38
CA VAL A 90 13.76 -14.53 9.23
C VAL A 90 14.98 -15.47 9.22
N ARG A 91 16.17 -14.94 9.49
CA ARG A 91 17.42 -15.73 9.57
C ARG A 91 17.40 -16.76 10.70
N GLN A 92 16.84 -16.40 11.85
CA GLN A 92 16.84 -17.26 13.05
C GLN A 92 15.76 -18.33 13.03
N VAL A 93 14.58 -18.04 12.47
CA VAL A 93 13.43 -18.98 12.52
C VAL A 93 13.54 -20.05 11.43
N TYR A 94 14.13 -19.73 10.29
CA TYR A 94 14.03 -20.59 9.13
C TYR A 94 15.33 -21.26 8.69
N GLU A 95 16.53 -20.82 9.11
CA GLU A 95 17.81 -21.36 8.60
C GLU A 95 17.88 -21.39 7.04
N ILE A 96 17.16 -20.48 6.35
CA ILE A 96 17.01 -20.47 4.89
C ILE A 96 17.93 -19.43 4.23
N GLU A 97 18.55 -19.82 3.12
CA GLU A 97 19.28 -18.94 2.20
C GLU A 97 18.35 -17.88 1.57
N VAL A 98 18.84 -16.64 1.57
CA VAL A 98 18.11 -15.37 1.38
C VAL A 98 17.26 -15.28 0.10
N GLU A 99 17.50 -16.12 -0.90
CA GLU A 99 16.86 -16.04 -2.22
C GLU A 99 15.39 -16.50 -2.27
N LYS A 100 14.89 -17.23 -1.27
CA LYS A 100 13.51 -17.79 -1.31
C LYS A 100 12.45 -17.07 -0.49
N VAL A 101 12.83 -16.20 0.45
CA VAL A 101 11.86 -15.62 1.42
C VAL A 101 11.22 -14.32 0.90
N LEU A 102 11.77 -13.70 -0.13
CA LEU A 102 11.33 -12.37 -0.57
C LEU A 102 10.08 -12.37 -1.44
N SER A 103 9.59 -13.54 -1.84
CA SER A 103 8.35 -13.66 -2.61
C SER A 103 7.09 -13.57 -1.76
N GLU A 104 7.18 -13.66 -0.42
CA GLU A 104 6.00 -13.76 0.44
C GLU A 104 6.15 -12.85 1.68
N GLU A 105 5.40 -11.74 1.67
CA GLU A 105 5.07 -10.85 2.80
C GLU A 105 6.18 -9.98 3.43
N ILE A 106 6.37 -8.76 2.87
CA ILE A 106 6.95 -7.60 3.60
C ILE A 106 5.84 -6.72 4.23
N SER A 107 4.57 -7.08 4.05
CA SER A 107 3.42 -6.37 4.62
C SER A 107 3.41 -6.47 6.15
N GLY A 108 3.63 -5.34 6.84
CA GLY A 108 3.57 -5.26 8.31
C GLY A 108 4.94 -5.26 9.02
N THR A 109 6.03 -5.03 8.30
CA THR A 109 7.37 -4.88 8.90
C THR A 109 7.72 -3.41 9.19
N LEU A 110 8.67 -3.20 10.11
CA LEU A 110 9.19 -1.92 10.66
C LEU A 110 9.82 -0.96 9.61
N LEU A 111 9.47 -1.05 8.34
CA LEU A 111 9.99 -0.19 7.28
C LEU A 111 9.43 1.23 7.45
N MET A 112 10.27 2.14 7.93
CA MET A 112 9.89 3.54 8.13
C MET A 112 10.03 4.41 6.87
N CYS A 113 10.86 4.02 5.89
CA CYS A 113 11.18 4.85 4.72
C CYS A 113 11.78 4.04 3.56
N TRP A 114 11.84 4.66 2.38
CA TRP A 114 12.36 4.07 1.14
C TRP A 114 13.85 3.71 1.20
N GLU A 115 14.65 4.39 2.01
CA GLU A 115 16.08 4.08 2.18
C GLU A 115 16.28 2.69 2.80
N HIS A 116 15.44 2.32 3.77
CA HIS A 116 15.47 0.98 4.36
C HIS A 116 15.10 -0.08 3.32
N VAL A 117 14.07 0.17 2.52
CA VAL A 117 13.67 -0.72 1.42
C VAL A 117 14.83 -0.87 0.43
N ALA A 118 15.42 0.24 0.01
CA ALA A 118 16.54 0.27 -0.93
C ALA A 118 17.78 -0.47 -0.39
N ALA A 119 18.07 -0.42 0.90
CA ALA A 119 19.18 -1.16 1.51
C ALA A 119 18.98 -2.68 1.42
N ILE A 120 17.72 -3.14 1.45
CA ILE A 120 17.36 -4.54 1.27
C ILE A 120 17.43 -4.91 -0.21
N THR A 121 16.78 -4.15 -1.09
CA THR A 121 16.72 -4.48 -2.52
C THR A 121 18.08 -4.44 -3.22
N ARG A 122 19.03 -3.61 -2.75
CA ARG A 122 20.42 -3.62 -3.23
C ARG A 122 21.15 -4.95 -3.04
N GLN A 123 20.70 -5.81 -2.13
CA GLN A 123 21.29 -7.12 -1.91
C GLN A 123 20.64 -8.21 -2.77
N LEU A 124 19.65 -7.83 -3.60
CA LEU A 124 18.74 -8.73 -4.29
C LEU A 124 18.71 -8.40 -5.78
N ASP A 125 19.81 -8.70 -6.46
CA ASP A 125 20.06 -8.26 -7.84
C ASP A 125 19.01 -8.74 -8.86
N SER A 126 18.26 -9.80 -8.54
CA SER A 126 17.20 -10.38 -9.38
C SER A 126 15.77 -10.07 -8.91
N LEU A 127 15.59 -9.15 -7.97
CA LEU A 127 14.25 -8.82 -7.45
C LEU A 127 13.44 -8.04 -8.50
N GLU A 128 12.47 -8.70 -9.13
CA GLU A 128 11.57 -8.09 -10.12
C GLU A 128 10.22 -7.68 -9.55
N GLY A 129 9.82 -8.21 -8.38
CA GLY A 129 8.54 -7.93 -7.75
C GLY A 129 8.69 -7.52 -6.29
N LEU A 130 7.94 -6.51 -5.86
CA LEU A 130 7.99 -5.98 -4.51
C LEU A 130 6.59 -5.67 -3.99
N GLN A 131 6.24 -6.27 -2.86
CA GLN A 131 4.95 -6.11 -2.18
C GLN A 131 5.16 -5.37 -0.87
N LEU A 132 4.62 -4.15 -0.78
CA LEU A 132 4.77 -3.26 0.37
C LEU A 132 3.42 -2.77 0.91
N SER A 133 2.31 -3.43 0.54
CA SER A 133 0.99 -3.09 1.04
C SER A 133 0.91 -3.00 2.57
N HIS A 134 0.02 -2.13 3.04
CA HIS A 134 -0.23 -1.87 4.45
C HIS A 134 0.98 -1.30 5.22
N ASN A 135 1.91 -0.64 4.53
CA ASN A 135 3.03 0.09 5.14
C ASN A 135 2.88 1.60 4.93
N ARG A 136 3.31 2.40 5.93
CA ARG A 136 3.31 3.88 5.85
C ARG A 136 4.74 4.39 5.67
N LEU A 137 5.26 4.26 4.46
CA LEU A 137 6.62 4.66 4.14
C LEU A 137 6.72 6.18 4.09
N CYS A 138 7.65 6.75 4.86
CA CYS A 138 8.04 8.15 4.69
C CYS A 138 8.64 8.33 3.29
N LEU A 139 8.28 9.44 2.64
CA LEU A 139 8.87 9.84 1.37
C LEU A 139 10.37 10.10 1.56
N THR A 140 11.13 9.74 0.54
CA THR A 140 12.56 10.06 0.49
C THR A 140 12.75 11.46 -0.08
N SER A 141 13.77 12.19 0.39
CA SER A 141 14.11 13.52 -0.13
C SER A 141 14.81 13.47 -1.49
N ASP A 142 15.34 12.30 -1.89
CA ASP A 142 15.98 12.10 -3.21
C ASP A 142 15.63 10.72 -3.79
N PRO A 143 14.44 10.59 -4.40
CA PRO A 143 14.01 9.37 -5.07
C PRO A 143 14.99 8.90 -6.16
N ALA A 144 15.61 9.83 -6.90
CA ALA A 144 16.51 9.49 -8.00
C ALA A 144 17.79 8.78 -7.49
N ALA A 145 18.29 9.15 -6.31
CA ALA A 145 19.44 8.48 -5.69
C ALA A 145 19.20 7.00 -5.36
N LEU A 146 17.93 6.59 -5.19
CA LEU A 146 17.56 5.21 -4.90
C LEU A 146 17.28 4.37 -6.17
N CYS A 147 17.29 4.98 -7.36
CA CYS A 147 17.01 4.31 -8.64
C CYS A 147 17.79 3.00 -8.85
N GLN A 148 19.09 2.99 -8.54
CA GLN A 148 19.91 1.78 -8.71
C GLN A 148 19.45 0.61 -7.84
N ALA A 149 18.84 0.88 -6.69
CA ALA A 149 18.34 -0.16 -5.78
C ALA A 149 17.10 -0.88 -6.31
N PHE A 150 16.39 -0.30 -7.28
CA PHE A 150 15.15 -0.85 -7.85
C PHE A 150 15.22 -0.96 -9.37
N CYS A 151 16.42 -0.97 -9.96
CA CYS A 151 16.61 -0.94 -11.40
C CYS A 151 16.06 -2.17 -12.14
N SER A 152 15.93 -3.31 -11.46
CA SER A 152 15.33 -4.55 -11.97
C SER A 152 13.84 -4.69 -11.66
N LEU A 153 13.24 -3.76 -10.90
CA LEU A 153 11.88 -3.88 -10.41
C LEU A 153 10.86 -3.66 -11.54
N LYS A 154 9.99 -4.65 -11.75
CA LYS A 154 8.93 -4.65 -12.76
C LYS A 154 7.53 -4.62 -12.15
N VAL A 155 7.35 -5.19 -10.96
CA VAL A 155 6.05 -5.26 -10.28
C VAL A 155 6.15 -4.61 -8.92
N LEU A 156 5.26 -3.66 -8.63
CA LEU A 156 5.21 -2.98 -7.35
C LEU A 156 3.77 -2.89 -6.84
N VAL A 157 3.56 -3.36 -5.62
CA VAL A 157 2.27 -3.33 -4.95
C VAL A 157 2.38 -2.49 -3.68
N LEU A 158 1.58 -1.44 -3.62
CA LEU A 158 1.56 -0.39 -2.60
C LEU A 158 0.13 -0.14 -2.11
N ASN A 159 -0.70 -1.18 -2.05
CA ASN A 159 -2.09 -1.03 -1.61
C ASN A 159 -2.17 -0.62 -0.13
N SER A 160 -3.13 0.22 0.23
CA SER A 160 -3.36 0.64 1.63
C SER A 160 -2.14 1.25 2.33
N CYS A 161 -1.36 2.07 1.61
CA CYS A 161 -0.15 2.73 2.12
C CYS A 161 -0.36 4.21 2.51
N ASP A 162 -1.59 4.71 2.43
CA ASP A 162 -1.95 6.12 2.70
C ASP A 162 -1.24 7.11 1.75
N LEU A 163 -0.98 6.68 0.51
CA LEU A 163 -0.29 7.48 -0.50
C LEU A 163 -1.27 8.29 -1.36
N THR A 164 -0.84 9.48 -1.77
CA THR A 164 -1.49 10.27 -2.82
C THR A 164 -0.79 10.06 -4.16
N TRP A 165 -1.45 10.37 -5.28
CA TRP A 165 -0.84 10.24 -6.60
C TRP A 165 0.41 11.13 -6.80
N PRO A 166 0.43 12.41 -6.37
CA PRO A 166 1.64 13.22 -6.45
C PRO A 166 2.83 12.60 -5.72
N GLN A 167 2.60 11.98 -4.56
CA GLN A 167 3.65 11.28 -3.80
C GLN A 167 4.17 10.03 -4.52
N ILE A 168 3.29 9.30 -5.21
CA ILE A 168 3.67 8.17 -6.07
C ILE A 168 4.53 8.67 -7.23
N LEU A 169 4.15 9.77 -7.89
CA LEU A 169 4.93 10.38 -8.98
C LEU A 169 6.28 10.90 -8.49
N GLU A 170 6.35 11.48 -7.30
CA GLU A 170 7.59 11.90 -6.66
C GLU A 170 8.52 10.71 -6.46
N CYS A 171 7.99 9.55 -6.04
CA CYS A 171 8.74 8.32 -5.83
C CYS A 171 9.10 7.57 -7.12
N ALA A 172 8.35 7.77 -8.21
CA ALA A 172 8.50 7.02 -9.46
C ALA A 172 9.88 7.01 -10.12
N PRO A 173 10.76 8.03 -9.99
CA PRO A 173 12.14 7.97 -10.47
C PRO A 173 12.96 6.80 -9.88
N MET A 174 12.52 6.23 -8.75
CA MET A 174 13.11 5.02 -8.20
C MET A 174 12.91 3.79 -9.08
N TRP A 175 11.83 3.70 -9.86
CA TRP A 175 11.39 2.45 -10.51
C TRP A 175 11.43 2.56 -12.05
N PRO A 176 12.63 2.68 -12.65
CA PRO A 176 12.78 3.04 -14.06
C PRO A 176 12.24 1.99 -15.05
N GLN A 177 12.07 0.74 -14.61
CA GLN A 177 11.61 -0.38 -15.44
C GLN A 177 10.23 -0.92 -15.02
N LEU A 178 9.49 -0.18 -14.18
CA LEU A 178 8.23 -0.66 -13.63
C LEU A 178 7.20 -0.92 -14.73
N GLU A 179 6.62 -2.11 -14.76
CA GLU A 179 5.62 -2.54 -15.72
C GLU A 179 4.23 -2.66 -15.08
N ASP A 180 4.14 -3.14 -13.84
CA ASP A 180 2.88 -3.35 -13.14
C ASP A 180 2.89 -2.60 -11.80
N LEU A 181 1.90 -1.72 -11.63
CA LEU A 181 1.73 -0.92 -10.42
C LEU A 181 0.32 -1.11 -9.83
N CYS A 182 0.27 -1.56 -8.58
CA CYS A 182 -0.96 -1.66 -7.81
C CYS A 182 -0.92 -0.68 -6.64
N VAL A 183 -1.85 0.28 -6.62
CA VAL A 183 -1.96 1.34 -5.61
C VAL A 183 -3.41 1.44 -5.10
N GLU A 184 -4.02 0.28 -4.86
CA GLU A 184 -5.41 0.16 -4.44
C GLU A 184 -5.61 0.65 -3.00
N GLU A 185 -6.81 1.10 -2.66
CA GLU A 185 -7.17 1.50 -1.27
C GLU A 185 -6.21 2.53 -0.66
N ASN A 186 -5.79 3.52 -1.44
CA ASN A 186 -4.93 4.63 -1.01
C ASN A 186 -5.74 5.93 -0.89
N ASN A 187 -5.04 7.06 -0.69
CA ASN A 187 -5.65 8.39 -0.65
C ASN A 187 -5.48 9.12 -2.00
N ILE A 188 -5.74 8.42 -3.11
CA ILE A 188 -5.60 8.98 -4.46
C ILE A 188 -6.92 9.62 -4.89
N SER A 189 -7.00 10.94 -4.79
CA SER A 189 -8.17 11.70 -5.20
C SER A 189 -8.03 12.37 -6.57
N GLU A 190 -6.84 12.84 -6.94
CA GLU A 190 -6.62 13.57 -8.18
C GLU A 190 -5.41 12.99 -8.94
N LEU A 191 -5.60 12.76 -10.24
CA LEU A 191 -4.59 12.19 -11.11
C LEU A 191 -3.94 13.28 -11.96
N GLN A 192 -2.67 13.52 -11.69
CA GLN A 192 -1.78 14.34 -12.51
C GLN A 192 -1.18 13.51 -13.63
N ARG A 193 -0.84 14.15 -14.75
CA ARG A 193 -0.18 13.50 -15.88
C ARG A 193 1.21 13.00 -15.45
N PRO A 194 1.56 11.72 -15.65
CA PRO A 194 2.84 11.15 -15.22
C PRO A 194 3.96 11.49 -16.22
N ASP A 195 4.27 12.77 -16.39
CA ASP A 195 5.24 13.22 -17.39
C ASP A 195 6.68 12.78 -17.04
N GLY A 196 7.31 12.02 -17.94
CA GLY A 196 8.70 11.57 -17.79
C GLY A 196 8.92 10.44 -16.77
N VAL A 197 7.88 10.02 -16.03
CA VAL A 197 7.91 8.92 -15.07
C VAL A 197 6.90 7.84 -15.43
N LEU A 198 7.08 6.61 -14.92
CA LEU A 198 6.18 5.47 -15.14
C LEU A 198 5.93 5.13 -16.63
N GLN A 199 6.79 5.58 -17.55
CA GLN A 199 6.60 5.45 -19.00
C GLN A 199 6.68 3.99 -19.52
N SER A 200 7.18 3.07 -18.69
CA SER A 200 7.22 1.62 -18.93
C SER A 200 5.96 0.88 -18.47
N VAL A 201 5.08 1.52 -17.69
CA VAL A 201 3.92 0.87 -17.06
C VAL A 201 2.94 0.36 -18.12
N LYS A 202 2.59 -0.92 -17.99
CA LYS A 202 1.64 -1.67 -18.81
C LYS A 202 0.36 -2.00 -18.03
N SER A 203 0.44 -2.15 -16.72
CA SER A 203 -0.72 -2.42 -15.86
C SER A 203 -0.77 -1.44 -14.70
N LEU A 204 -1.93 -0.81 -14.49
CA LEU A 204 -2.18 0.08 -13.36
C LEU A 204 -3.50 -0.28 -12.67
N SER A 205 -3.44 -0.51 -11.36
CA SER A 205 -4.64 -0.64 -10.53
C SER A 205 -4.75 0.51 -9.54
N LEU A 206 -5.85 1.25 -9.66
CA LEU A 206 -6.27 2.34 -8.79
C LEU A 206 -7.54 1.99 -8.01
N SER A 207 -7.89 0.70 -7.94
CA SER A 207 -9.15 0.25 -7.33
C SER A 207 -9.35 0.83 -5.93
N ARG A 208 -10.59 1.15 -5.58
CA ARG A 208 -10.97 1.66 -4.24
C ARG A 208 -10.24 2.95 -3.84
N ASN A 209 -9.98 3.84 -4.80
CA ASN A 209 -9.55 5.22 -4.56
C ASN A 209 -10.63 6.20 -5.03
N ALA A 210 -10.95 7.23 -4.26
CA ALA A 210 -12.02 8.18 -4.61
C ALA A 210 -11.54 9.24 -5.62
N VAL A 211 -11.36 8.81 -6.87
CA VAL A 211 -10.76 9.64 -7.93
C VAL A 211 -11.76 10.63 -8.54
N VAL A 212 -11.32 11.88 -8.71
CA VAL A 212 -12.04 12.92 -9.46
C VAL A 212 -12.09 12.55 -10.93
N GLN A 213 -13.31 12.50 -11.48
CA GLN A 213 -13.61 11.93 -12.80
C GLN A 213 -12.84 12.60 -13.94
N ASP A 214 -12.76 13.93 -13.92
CA ASP A 214 -12.05 14.73 -14.94
C ASP A 214 -10.54 14.45 -14.97
N SER A 215 -9.97 13.98 -13.87
CA SER A 215 -8.53 13.69 -13.77
C SER A 215 -8.14 12.34 -14.37
N VAL A 216 -9.10 11.42 -14.61
CA VAL A 216 -8.81 10.05 -15.11
C VAL A 216 -8.07 10.09 -16.45
N LEU A 217 -8.41 11.03 -17.33
CA LEU A 217 -7.79 11.16 -18.65
C LEU A 217 -6.32 11.58 -18.59
N SER A 218 -5.85 12.12 -17.46
CA SER A 218 -4.42 12.40 -17.24
C SER A 218 -3.54 11.15 -17.36
N LEU A 219 -4.10 9.96 -17.08
CA LEU A 219 -3.41 8.68 -17.24
C LEU A 219 -3.11 8.33 -18.70
N SER A 220 -3.69 9.04 -19.67
CA SER A 220 -3.33 8.90 -21.10
C SER A 220 -1.86 9.25 -21.38
N GLY A 221 -1.20 9.94 -20.44
CA GLY A 221 0.25 10.16 -20.44
C GLY A 221 1.11 8.89 -20.24
N LEU A 222 0.50 7.73 -20.02
CA LEU A 222 1.16 6.41 -19.97
C LEU A 222 1.03 5.72 -21.34
N PRO A 223 2.03 5.82 -22.23
CA PRO A 223 1.89 5.39 -23.64
C PRO A 223 1.78 3.87 -23.80
N ARG A 224 2.26 3.10 -22.82
CA ARG A 224 2.31 1.63 -22.85
C ARG A 224 1.21 0.97 -22.01
N LEU A 225 0.30 1.75 -21.41
CA LEU A 225 -0.73 1.20 -20.53
C LEU A 225 -1.69 0.30 -21.31
N GLU A 226 -1.67 -0.99 -21.00
CA GLU A 226 -2.49 -2.03 -21.62
C GLU A 226 -3.66 -2.46 -20.74
N GLN A 227 -3.49 -2.39 -19.42
CA GLN A 227 -4.47 -2.83 -18.42
C GLN A 227 -4.70 -1.72 -17.40
N LEU A 228 -5.96 -1.32 -17.22
CA LEU A 228 -6.34 -0.29 -16.27
C LEU A 228 -7.50 -0.78 -15.41
N ASN A 229 -7.31 -0.79 -14.10
CA ASN A 229 -8.34 -1.11 -13.14
C ASN A 229 -8.76 0.16 -12.37
N LEU A 230 -9.97 0.62 -12.65
CA LEU A 230 -10.65 1.74 -12.00
C LEU A 230 -11.92 1.25 -11.28
N SER A 231 -11.92 0.02 -10.76
CA SER A 231 -13.06 -0.48 -10.00
C SER A 231 -13.25 0.29 -8.69
N ASN A 232 -14.51 0.54 -8.32
CA ASN A 232 -14.87 1.23 -7.08
C ASN A 232 -14.13 2.55 -6.85
N VAL A 233 -13.97 3.37 -7.91
CA VAL A 233 -13.37 4.71 -7.80
C VAL A 233 -14.38 5.85 -7.72
N GLY A 234 -15.68 5.53 -7.86
CA GLY A 234 -16.77 6.51 -7.84
C GLY A 234 -17.00 7.19 -9.20
N LEU A 235 -16.58 6.56 -10.29
CA LEU A 235 -16.74 7.09 -11.64
C LEU A 235 -18.22 7.06 -12.06
N SER A 236 -18.73 8.13 -12.67
CA SER A 236 -20.07 8.15 -13.27
C SER A 236 -20.07 8.61 -14.73
N VAL A 237 -19.10 9.44 -15.13
CA VAL A 237 -18.88 9.84 -16.51
C VAL A 237 -17.43 9.61 -16.93
N ILE A 238 -17.24 9.32 -18.21
CA ILE A 238 -15.98 9.40 -18.94
C ILE A 238 -16.32 10.08 -20.26
N HIS A 239 -15.50 11.02 -20.71
CA HIS A 239 -15.70 11.71 -21.98
C HIS A 239 -14.36 12.01 -22.65
N PHE A 240 -14.21 11.68 -23.92
CA PHE A 240 -13.03 11.97 -24.71
C PHE A 240 -13.28 13.19 -25.62
N ASP A 241 -12.81 14.36 -25.19
CA ASP A 241 -12.99 15.64 -25.90
C ASP A 241 -12.25 15.69 -27.26
N ASP A 242 -11.23 14.86 -27.45
CA ASP A 242 -10.39 14.86 -28.66
C ASP A 242 -11.01 14.10 -29.84
N ALA A 243 -12.14 13.42 -29.63
CA ALA A 243 -12.79 12.60 -30.65
C ALA A 243 -14.30 12.82 -30.70
N ALA A 244 -14.80 13.13 -31.91
CA ALA A 244 -16.23 13.18 -32.19
C ALA A 244 -16.87 11.78 -32.08
N PRO A 245 -18.20 11.68 -31.87
CA PRO A 245 -18.90 10.40 -31.90
C PRO A 245 -18.60 9.58 -33.17
N GLY A 246 -18.25 8.30 -33.00
CA GLY A 246 -17.88 7.41 -34.11
C GLY A 246 -16.44 7.54 -34.61
N SER A 247 -15.63 8.44 -34.03
CA SER A 247 -14.19 8.54 -34.29
C SER A 247 -13.37 7.93 -33.14
N GLN A 248 -12.12 7.56 -33.40
CA GLN A 248 -11.22 7.05 -32.37
C GLN A 248 -10.52 8.19 -31.63
N THR A 249 -10.35 8.06 -30.31
CA THR A 249 -9.53 8.95 -29.49
C THR A 249 -8.05 8.64 -29.67
N SER A 250 -7.21 9.67 -29.55
CA SER A 250 -5.75 9.54 -29.44
C SER A 250 -5.29 9.14 -28.03
N MET A 251 -6.17 9.26 -27.04
CA MET A 251 -5.91 8.89 -25.65
C MET A 251 -5.88 7.36 -25.48
N PHE A 252 -5.04 6.88 -24.56
CA PHE A 252 -4.92 5.46 -24.21
C PHE A 252 -4.70 4.54 -25.45
N PRO A 253 -3.71 4.82 -26.31
CA PRO A 253 -3.55 4.13 -27.59
C PRO A 253 -3.30 2.61 -27.44
N SER A 254 -2.74 2.18 -26.30
CA SER A 254 -2.37 0.79 -26.03
C SER A 254 -3.36 0.04 -25.13
N LEU A 255 -4.42 0.70 -24.64
CA LEU A 255 -5.28 0.14 -23.60
C LEU A 255 -6.16 -0.99 -24.17
N LYS A 256 -5.93 -2.20 -23.68
CA LYS A 256 -6.60 -3.44 -24.11
C LYS A 256 -7.65 -3.91 -23.13
N LYS A 257 -7.40 -3.72 -21.82
CA LYS A 257 -8.26 -4.19 -20.75
C LYS A 257 -8.63 -3.05 -19.81
N LEU A 258 -9.93 -2.87 -19.60
CA LEU A 258 -10.46 -1.85 -18.69
C LEU A 258 -11.45 -2.47 -17.70
N ASN A 259 -11.23 -2.26 -16.41
CA ASN A 259 -12.17 -2.62 -15.36
C ASN A 259 -12.80 -1.37 -14.75
N LEU A 260 -14.12 -1.23 -14.90
CA LEU A 260 -14.95 -0.17 -14.31
C LEU A 260 -15.99 -0.74 -13.32
N ASP A 261 -15.77 -1.92 -12.77
CA ASP A 261 -16.69 -2.55 -11.82
C ASP A 261 -16.96 -1.64 -10.60
N ASP A 262 -18.14 -1.80 -10.00
CA ASP A 262 -18.55 -1.16 -8.74
C ASP A 262 -18.43 0.37 -8.76
N ASN A 263 -18.71 0.99 -9.91
CA ASN A 263 -18.76 2.44 -10.05
C ASN A 263 -20.22 2.97 -10.04
N SER A 264 -20.39 4.27 -10.29
CA SER A 264 -21.69 4.96 -10.31
C SER A 264 -22.16 5.28 -11.74
N ILE A 265 -21.79 4.47 -12.73
CA ILE A 265 -22.17 4.68 -14.13
C ILE A 265 -23.64 4.30 -14.30
N SER A 266 -24.48 5.26 -14.72
CA SER A 266 -25.90 5.03 -15.03
C SER A 266 -26.24 5.25 -16.50
N GLU A 267 -25.42 6.01 -17.23
CA GLU A 267 -25.70 6.44 -18.59
C GLU A 267 -24.94 5.63 -19.63
N TRP A 268 -25.63 5.27 -20.72
CA TRP A 268 -25.06 4.55 -21.86
C TRP A 268 -24.03 5.39 -22.64
N SER A 269 -23.99 6.71 -22.43
CA SER A 269 -22.99 7.60 -23.04
C SER A 269 -21.56 7.18 -22.70
N VAL A 270 -21.31 6.66 -21.49
CA VAL A 270 -19.99 6.16 -21.11
C VAL A 270 -19.57 5.00 -22.03
N VAL A 271 -20.50 4.10 -22.38
CA VAL A 271 -20.22 2.98 -23.29
C VAL A 271 -19.90 3.48 -24.70
N ASP A 272 -20.59 4.51 -25.17
CA ASP A 272 -20.32 5.15 -26.47
C ASP A 272 -18.94 5.84 -26.49
N GLU A 273 -18.52 6.41 -25.36
CA GLU A 273 -17.18 7.00 -25.19
C GLU A 273 -16.10 5.91 -25.17
N LEU A 274 -16.34 4.78 -24.49
CA LEU A 274 -15.41 3.65 -24.49
C LEU A 274 -15.21 3.04 -25.87
N ALA A 275 -16.21 3.10 -26.76
CA ALA A 275 -16.08 2.65 -28.15
C ALA A 275 -15.06 3.47 -28.97
N LYS A 276 -14.67 4.66 -28.48
CA LYS A 276 -13.63 5.48 -29.12
C LYS A 276 -12.21 4.96 -28.86
N LEU A 277 -12.02 4.07 -27.86
CA LEU A 277 -10.70 3.53 -27.53
C LEU A 277 -10.22 2.56 -28.62
N PRO A 278 -9.06 2.80 -29.26
CA PRO A 278 -8.68 2.11 -30.49
C PRO A 278 -8.26 0.65 -30.28
N SER A 279 -7.78 0.29 -29.10
CA SER A 279 -7.17 -1.01 -28.80
C SER A 279 -7.95 -1.84 -27.78
N LEU A 280 -9.11 -1.34 -27.32
CA LEU A 280 -9.84 -1.95 -26.21
C LEU A 280 -10.53 -3.25 -26.67
N VAL A 281 -10.21 -4.36 -26.02
CA VAL A 281 -10.72 -5.70 -26.37
C VAL A 281 -11.42 -6.41 -25.21
N GLN A 282 -11.13 -5.98 -23.98
CA GLN A 282 -11.69 -6.55 -22.76
C GLN A 282 -12.18 -5.43 -21.85
N PHE A 283 -13.41 -5.59 -21.35
CA PHE A 283 -14.06 -4.60 -20.51
C PHE A 283 -14.96 -5.26 -19.46
N SER A 284 -15.04 -4.65 -18.27
CA SER A 284 -16.00 -5.01 -17.21
C SER A 284 -16.60 -3.75 -16.59
N CYS A 285 -17.91 -3.79 -16.30
CA CYS A 285 -18.66 -2.71 -15.63
C CYS A 285 -19.75 -3.25 -14.70
N ARG A 286 -19.50 -4.37 -14.02
CA ARG A 286 -20.41 -4.95 -13.04
C ARG A 286 -20.65 -4.00 -11.88
N GLY A 287 -21.73 -4.17 -11.13
CA GLY A 287 -22.03 -3.32 -9.97
C GLY A 287 -22.36 -1.85 -10.30
N ASN A 288 -22.46 -1.49 -11.59
CA ASN A 288 -22.93 -0.18 -12.04
C ASN A 288 -24.46 -0.17 -12.20
N ARG A 289 -25.02 1.00 -12.52
CA ARG A 289 -26.47 1.24 -12.64
C ARG A 289 -26.92 1.37 -14.10
N LEU A 290 -26.26 0.65 -15.01
CA LEU A 290 -26.67 0.59 -16.41
C LEU A 290 -27.93 -0.27 -16.53
N VAL A 291 -29.08 0.37 -16.75
CA VAL A 291 -30.36 -0.30 -16.91
C VAL A 291 -30.77 -0.25 -18.38
N SER A 292 -31.24 -1.38 -18.91
CA SER A 292 -31.92 -1.43 -20.21
C SER A 292 -33.35 -0.88 -20.09
N SER A 293 -33.96 -0.49 -21.20
CA SER A 293 -35.33 0.05 -21.21
C SER A 293 -36.38 -0.91 -20.62
N ASP A 294 -36.12 -2.21 -20.61
CA ASP A 294 -36.96 -3.28 -20.05
C ASP A 294 -36.55 -3.71 -18.63
N GLY A 295 -35.52 -3.09 -18.03
CA GLY A 295 -35.00 -3.43 -16.71
C GLY A 295 -34.27 -4.77 -16.62
N ASN A 296 -34.06 -5.46 -17.75
CA ASN A 296 -33.48 -6.81 -17.79
C ASN A 296 -31.94 -6.77 -17.94
N PRO A 297 -31.18 -7.31 -16.96
CA PRO A 297 -29.71 -7.34 -17.04
C PRO A 297 -29.17 -8.07 -18.28
N LYS A 298 -29.89 -9.07 -18.80
CA LYS A 298 -29.48 -9.75 -20.04
C LYS A 298 -29.56 -8.84 -21.25
N THR A 299 -30.57 -7.98 -21.31
CA THR A 299 -30.74 -6.99 -22.39
C THR A 299 -29.65 -5.93 -22.31
N ALA A 300 -29.30 -5.44 -21.11
CA ALA A 300 -28.17 -4.55 -20.91
C ALA A 300 -26.85 -5.16 -21.41
N ASN A 301 -26.57 -6.43 -21.09
CA ASN A 301 -25.40 -7.13 -21.62
C ASN A 301 -25.38 -7.22 -23.16
N GLN A 302 -26.53 -7.45 -23.79
CA GLN A 302 -26.61 -7.46 -25.26
C GLN A 302 -26.34 -6.08 -25.86
N ILE A 303 -26.82 -5.00 -25.24
CA ILE A 303 -26.56 -3.62 -25.67
C ILE A 303 -25.07 -3.29 -25.54
N LEU A 304 -24.42 -3.70 -24.44
CA LEU A 304 -22.97 -3.56 -24.25
C LEU A 304 -22.20 -4.22 -25.39
N ILE A 305 -22.51 -5.48 -25.72
CA ILE A 305 -21.88 -6.20 -26.84
C ILE A 305 -22.11 -5.45 -28.16
N ALA A 306 -23.34 -5.01 -28.42
CA ALA A 306 -23.69 -4.34 -29.67
C ALA A 306 -22.97 -2.99 -29.86
N LYS A 307 -22.87 -2.18 -28.80
CA LYS A 307 -22.22 -0.87 -28.84
C LYS A 307 -20.70 -0.96 -28.97
N LEU A 308 -20.11 -2.00 -28.39
CA LEU A 308 -18.66 -2.16 -28.33
C LEU A 308 -18.11 -3.02 -29.47
N GLY A 309 -18.91 -3.87 -30.11
CA GLY A 309 -18.68 -4.47 -31.44
C GLY A 309 -17.50 -5.43 -31.62
N GLN A 310 -16.46 -5.37 -30.77
CA GLN A 310 -15.18 -6.08 -30.92
C GLN A 310 -14.75 -6.90 -29.68
N PHE A 311 -15.59 -7.01 -28.65
CA PHE A 311 -15.15 -7.38 -27.31
C PHE A 311 -15.44 -8.83 -26.92
N PHE A 312 -14.50 -9.45 -26.20
CA PHE A 312 -14.75 -10.63 -25.38
C PHE A 312 -15.15 -10.17 -23.97
N LEU A 313 -16.46 -10.12 -23.68
CA LEU A 313 -16.93 -9.90 -22.31
C LEU A 313 -16.46 -11.06 -21.42
N PHE A 314 -15.84 -10.74 -20.29
CA PHE A 314 -15.58 -11.73 -19.25
C PHE A 314 -16.92 -12.24 -18.73
N HIS A 315 -17.17 -13.52 -19.02
CA HIS A 315 -18.38 -14.25 -18.67
C HIS A 315 -18.72 -14.16 -17.17
N ASN A 316 -20.03 -14.30 -16.91
CA ASN A 316 -20.76 -14.38 -15.64
C ASN A 316 -21.31 -13.07 -15.08
N SER A 317 -22.51 -12.74 -15.57
CA SER A 317 -23.60 -12.00 -14.90
C SER A 317 -23.30 -10.59 -14.37
N LEU A 318 -24.03 -9.61 -14.93
CA LEU A 318 -24.38 -8.36 -14.25
C LEU A 318 -25.13 -8.66 -12.95
#